data_AF-A0A0F9Z9E8-F1
#
_entry.id   AF-A0A0F9Z9E8-F1
#
_cell.length_a   1.000
_cell.length_b   1.000
_cell.length_c   1.000
_cell.angle_alpha   90.00
_cell.angle_beta   90.00
_cell.angle_gamma   90.00
#
_symmetry.space_group_name_H-M   'P 1'
#
loop_
_entity.id
_entity.type
_entity.pdbx_description
1 polymer ?
#
loop_
_entity_poly.entity_id
_entity_poly.type
_entity_poly.pdbx_seq_one_letter_code
_entity_poly.pdbx_strand_id
1 'polypeptide(L)'
;MVIGHESWKALKRHKQIRDLISDNQNKIITINFLKEIFEIPNIIVGRAVFIDQNNEFVKIWKDNIVLAYVPNLSVRTEYDPSFAYLIKKKNALNVDEYKKEGNKLRYIRATDIYTPFMVGPEAGYLIGDTN
;
A
#
# COMPACT_ATOMS: atom_id res chain seq x y z
N MET A 1 4.53 -4.63 -6.86
CA MET A 1 5.54 -4.44 -5.80
C MET A 1 5.16 -3.27 -4.93
N VAL A 2 5.18 -3.44 -3.61
CA VAL A 2 5.01 -2.38 -2.63
C VAL A 2 6.32 -2.23 -1.87
N ILE A 3 6.81 -1.00 -1.74
CA ILE A 3 8.08 -0.68 -1.08
C ILE A 3 7.77 0.17 0.15
N GLY A 4 8.21 -0.29 1.32
CA GLY A 4 8.14 0.46 2.57
C GLY A 4 8.90 1.78 2.49
N HIS A 5 8.46 2.78 3.25
CA HIS A 5 9.04 4.12 3.14
C HIS A 5 10.53 4.15 3.48
N GLU A 6 10.98 3.34 4.44
CA GLU A 6 12.39 3.26 4.83
C GLU A 6 13.23 2.54 3.76
N SER A 7 12.75 1.41 3.25
CA SER A 7 13.34 0.71 2.10
C SER A 7 13.50 1.62 0.89
N TRP A 8 12.49 2.46 0.61
CA TRP A 8 12.55 3.43 -0.49
C TRP A 8 13.65 4.50 -0.25
N LYS A 9 13.87 4.94 1.00
CA LYS A 9 14.96 5.86 1.31
C LYS A 9 16.32 5.20 1.12
N ALA A 10 16.46 3.94 1.55
CA ALA A 10 17.68 3.16 1.38
C ALA A 10 18.00 2.97 -0.11
N LEU A 11 17.02 2.52 -0.91
CA LEU A 11 17.17 2.32 -2.36
C LEU A 11 17.62 3.59 -3.09
N LYS A 12 17.05 4.75 -2.76
CA LYS A 12 17.45 6.04 -3.36
C LYS A 12 18.92 6.43 -3.11
N ARG A 13 19.53 5.89 -2.06
CA ARG A 13 20.93 6.17 -1.69
C ARG A 13 21.86 5.01 -2.03
N HIS A 14 21.31 3.88 -2.48
CA HIS A 14 22.05 2.65 -2.70
C HIS A 14 23.05 2.80 -3.84
N LYS A 15 24.33 2.55 -3.56
CA LYS A 15 25.44 2.76 -4.50
C LYS A 15 25.23 2.00 -5.80
N GLN A 16 24.91 0.70 -5.72
CA GLN A 16 24.74 -0.13 -6.93
C GLN A 16 23.62 0.37 -7.85
N ILE A 17 22.55 0.97 -7.32
CA ILE A 17 21.46 1.50 -8.16
C ILE A 17 21.86 2.84 -8.77
N ARG A 18 22.60 3.67 -8.03
CA ARG A 18 23.11 4.94 -8.54
C ARG A 18 24.15 4.75 -9.64
N ASP A 19 24.97 3.69 -9.52
CA ASP A 19 25.99 3.35 -10.50
C ASP A 19 25.38 2.86 -11.84
N LEU A 20 24.11 2.42 -11.84
CA LEU A 20 23.37 2.07 -13.07
C LEU A 20 22.87 3.31 -13.83
N ILE A 21 22.82 4.49 -13.20
CA ILE A 21 22.44 5.72 -13.88
C ILE A 21 23.66 6.25 -14.65
N SER A 22 23.49 6.49 -15.96
CA SER A 22 24.52 7.08 -16.80
C SER A 22 25.03 8.40 -16.19
N ASP A 23 26.35 8.62 -16.23
CA ASP A 23 27.00 9.81 -15.66
C ASP A 23 26.49 11.14 -16.26
N ASN A 24 25.89 11.10 -17.45
CA ASN A 24 25.33 12.26 -18.14
C ASN A 24 23.91 12.64 -17.70
N GLN A 25 23.29 11.88 -16.79
CA GLN A 25 21.95 12.15 -16.27
C GLN A 25 21.99 12.57 -14.79
N ASN A 26 20.94 13.28 -14.36
CA ASN A 26 20.73 13.51 -12.93
C ASN A 26 20.70 12.16 -12.19
N LYS A 27 21.64 11.93 -11.26
CA LYS A 27 21.74 10.71 -10.44
C LYS A 27 20.63 10.58 -9.37
N ILE A 28 19.40 10.96 -9.73
CA ILE A 28 18.22 10.88 -8.87
C ILE A 28 17.45 9.62 -9.25
N ILE A 29 17.39 8.66 -8.32
CA ILE A 29 16.61 7.44 -8.50
C ILE A 29 15.11 7.80 -8.42
N THR A 30 14.41 7.58 -9.53
CA THR A 30 12.95 7.74 -9.62
C THR A 30 12.25 6.39 -9.55
N ILE A 31 10.94 6.39 -9.29
CA ILE A 31 10.14 5.16 -9.32
C ILE A 31 10.12 4.58 -10.73
N ASN A 32 10.04 5.42 -11.78
CA ASN A 32 10.03 4.95 -13.17
C ASN A 32 11.32 4.23 -13.53
N PHE A 33 12.46 4.75 -13.10
CA PHE A 33 13.75 4.07 -13.26
C PHE A 33 13.79 2.71 -12.56
N LEU A 34 13.23 2.60 -11.35
CA LEU A 34 13.11 1.29 -10.69
C LEU A 34 12.17 0.33 -11.41
N LYS A 35 11.08 0.83 -12.02
CA LYS A 35 10.18 0.00 -12.82
C LYS A 35 10.89 -0.61 -14.02
N GLU A 36 11.78 0.17 -14.65
CA GLU A 36 12.62 -0.29 -15.76
C GLU A 36 13.64 -1.33 -15.30
N ILE A 37 14.43 -1.03 -14.27
CA ILE A 37 15.49 -1.97 -13.80
C ILE A 37 14.92 -3.26 -13.23
N PHE A 38 13.85 -3.17 -12.44
CA PHE A 38 13.24 -4.36 -11.85
C PHE A 38 12.26 -5.07 -12.78
N GLU A 39 11.99 -4.51 -13.97
CA GLU A 39 11.00 -5.02 -14.92
C GLU A 39 9.60 -5.23 -14.29
N ILE A 40 9.25 -4.37 -13.32
CA ILE A 40 7.98 -4.43 -12.61
C ILE A 40 7.16 -3.17 -12.96
N PRO A 41 6.02 -3.29 -13.66
CA PRO A 41 5.25 -2.14 -14.11
C PRO A 41 4.57 -1.38 -12.95
N ASN A 42 4.22 -2.09 -11.88
CA ASN A 42 3.46 -1.57 -10.75
C ASN A 42 4.30 -1.58 -9.47
N ILE A 43 5.03 -0.48 -9.26
CA ILE A 43 5.75 -0.18 -8.01
C ILE A 43 5.01 0.94 -7.28
N ILE A 44 4.67 0.68 -6.01
CA ILE A 44 3.97 1.62 -5.12
C ILE A 44 4.80 1.81 -3.86
N VAL A 45 4.88 3.04 -3.34
CA VAL A 45 5.59 3.33 -2.09
C VAL A 45 4.60 3.49 -0.94
N GLY A 46 4.70 2.59 0.04
CA GLY A 46 3.86 2.59 1.24
C GLY A 46 4.30 3.67 2.23
N ARG A 47 3.55 4.78 2.29
CA ARG A 47 3.85 5.95 3.15
C ARG A 47 2.90 6.14 4.33
N ALA A 48 1.90 5.27 4.46
CA ALA A 48 0.89 5.40 5.48
C ALA A 48 1.50 5.26 6.90
N VAL A 49 1.00 6.10 7.81
CA VAL A 49 1.41 6.18 9.22
C VAL A 49 0.14 6.24 10.06
N PHE A 50 0.15 5.59 11.22
CA PHE A 50 -0.90 5.70 12.22
C PHE A 50 -0.31 6.12 13.57
N ILE A 51 -1.16 6.58 14.48
CA ILE A 51 -0.79 6.88 15.86
C ILE A 51 -1.23 5.69 16.71
N ASP A 52 -0.32 5.11 17.47
CA ASP A 52 -0.62 3.99 18.37
C ASP A 52 -1.21 4.45 19.71
N GLN A 53 -1.42 3.52 20.64
CA GLN A 53 -1.98 3.81 21.96
C GLN A 53 -1.05 4.66 22.84
N ASN A 54 0.24 4.71 22.52
CA ASN A 54 1.27 5.46 23.24
C ASN A 54 1.51 6.85 22.62
N ASN A 55 0.67 7.29 21.67
CA ASN A 55 0.84 8.49 20.86
C ASN A 55 2.11 8.50 19.99
N GLU A 56 2.63 7.33 19.62
CA GLU A 56 3.79 7.23 18.73
C GLU A 56 3.36 7.08 17.27
N PHE A 57 4.10 7.75 16.37
CA PHE A 57 3.88 7.63 14.93
C PHE A 57 4.50 6.33 14.39
N VAL A 58 3.65 5.36 14.06
CA VAL A 58 4.06 4.06 13.55
C VAL A 58 3.81 3.96 12.04
N LYS A 59 4.85 3.62 11.28
CA LYS A 59 4.75 3.39 9.82
C LYS A 59 4.12 2.03 9.56
N ILE A 60 3.09 1.99 8.73
CA ILE A 60 2.36 0.74 8.41
C ILE A 60 3.25 -0.24 7.64
N TRP A 61 4.01 0.25 6.66
CA TRP A 61 4.79 -0.59 5.74
C TRP A 61 6.23 -0.85 6.21
N LYS A 62 6.68 -0.11 7.24
CA LYS A 62 8.03 -0.18 7.82
C LYS A 62 9.13 -0.22 6.72
N ASP A 63 10.03 -1.17 6.85
CA ASP A 63 11.24 -1.51 6.09
C ASP A 63 11.05 -2.79 5.26
N ASN A 64 9.84 -3.02 4.77
CA ASN A 64 9.50 -4.21 4.00
C ASN A 64 9.31 -3.90 2.51
N ILE A 65 9.64 -4.86 1.67
CA ILE A 65 9.27 -4.91 0.26
C ILE A 65 8.36 -6.12 0.04
N VAL A 66 7.20 -5.89 -0.56
CA VAL A 66 6.24 -6.94 -0.91
C VAL A 66 6.14 -7.06 -2.43
N LEU A 67 6.47 -8.23 -2.95
CA LEU A 67 6.16 -8.64 -4.31
C LEU A 67 4.86 -9.42 -4.27
N ALA A 68 3.94 -9.11 -5.17
CA ALA A 68 2.65 -9.79 -5.21
C ALA A 68 2.09 -9.71 -6.63
N TYR A 69 1.54 -10.82 -7.10
CA TYR A 69 0.72 -10.83 -8.29
C TYR A 69 -0.69 -10.36 -7.94
N VAL A 70 -1.12 -9.30 -8.62
CA VAL A 70 -2.49 -8.78 -8.55
C VAL A 70 -2.92 -8.54 -10.00
N PRO A 71 -4.03 -9.17 -10.45
CA PRO A 71 -4.44 -9.07 -11.84
C PRO A 71 -4.93 -7.65 -12.15
N ASN A 72 -4.55 -7.13 -13.32
CA ASN A 72 -4.98 -5.81 -13.78
C ASN A 72 -6.31 -5.90 -14.53
N LEU A 73 -7.39 -6.13 -13.78
CA LEU A 73 -8.75 -6.24 -14.31
C LEU A 73 -9.58 -5.03 -13.93
N SER A 74 -10.44 -4.59 -14.85
CA SER A 74 -11.41 -3.48 -14.64
C SER A 74 -12.55 -3.88 -13.71
N VAL A 75 -12.98 -5.15 -13.78
CA VAL A 75 -13.93 -5.78 -12.86
C VAL A 75 -13.25 -7.01 -12.27
N ARG A 76 -13.37 -7.20 -10.97
CA ARG A 76 -12.72 -8.30 -10.23
C ARG A 76 -13.78 -9.13 -9.53
N THR A 77 -13.58 -10.43 -9.53
CA THR A 77 -14.38 -11.42 -8.81
C THR A 77 -13.47 -12.21 -7.88
N GLU A 78 -14.07 -12.88 -6.89
CA GLU A 78 -13.36 -13.79 -5.98
C GLU A 78 -12.74 -14.99 -6.68
N TYR A 79 -13.14 -15.27 -7.93
CA TYR A 79 -12.64 -16.38 -8.74
C TYR A 79 -11.38 -16.01 -9.54
N ASP A 80 -11.06 -14.71 -9.66
CA ASP A 80 -9.86 -14.27 -10.37
C ASP A 80 -8.61 -14.54 -9.50
N PRO A 81 -7.58 -15.25 -10.00
CA PRO A 81 -6.36 -15.50 -9.23
C PRO A 81 -5.67 -14.19 -8.81
N SER A 82 -5.34 -14.05 -7.53
CA SER A 82 -4.69 -12.86 -6.95
C SER A 82 -3.98 -13.23 -5.65
N PHE A 83 -3.02 -12.43 -5.22
CA PHE A 83 -2.42 -12.55 -3.89
C PHE A 83 -3.47 -12.34 -2.77
N ALA A 84 -4.29 -11.31 -2.91
CA ALA A 84 -5.25 -10.90 -1.88
C ALA A 84 -6.45 -10.16 -2.49
N TYR A 85 -7.54 -10.11 -1.71
CA TYR A 85 -8.74 -9.33 -1.98
C TYR A 85 -9.19 -8.53 -0.75
N LEU A 86 -9.79 -7.37 -1.00
CA LEU A 86 -10.60 -6.69 0.00
C LEU A 86 -12.06 -7.08 -0.25
N ILE A 87 -12.57 -8.02 0.52
CA ILE A 87 -13.97 -8.45 0.39
C ILE A 87 -14.84 -7.41 1.08
N LYS A 88 -15.77 -6.80 0.33
CA LYS A 88 -16.70 -5.80 0.84
C LYS A 88 -18.13 -6.32 0.70
N LYS A 89 -18.91 -6.22 1.78
CA LYS A 89 -20.34 -6.57 1.71
C LYS A 89 -21.04 -5.59 0.77
N LYS A 90 -21.84 -6.13 -0.16
CA LYS A 90 -22.60 -5.33 -1.12
C LYS A 90 -23.49 -4.32 -0.39
N ASN A 91 -23.44 -3.06 -0.82
CA ASN A 91 -24.19 -1.94 -0.23
C ASN A 91 -23.94 -1.75 1.28
N ALA A 92 -22.75 -2.12 1.78
CA ALA A 92 -22.44 -1.96 3.20
C ALA A 92 -22.13 -0.52 3.62
N LEU A 93 -21.75 0.35 2.67
CA LEU A 93 -21.54 1.76 2.97
C LEU A 93 -22.89 2.44 3.18
N ASN A 94 -23.24 2.71 4.44
CA ASN A 94 -24.44 3.44 4.82
C ASN A 94 -24.05 4.62 5.72
N VAL A 95 -24.60 5.79 5.40
CA VAL A 95 -24.37 7.03 6.16
C VAL A 95 -25.71 7.52 6.69
N ASP A 96 -25.83 7.59 8.01
CA ASP A 96 -27.03 8.07 8.70
C ASP A 96 -26.72 9.25 9.62
N GLU A 97 -27.68 10.17 9.73
CA GLU A 97 -27.60 11.31 10.64
C GLU A 97 -28.69 11.24 11.71
N TYR A 98 -28.35 11.62 12.94
CA TYR A 98 -29.34 11.84 13.98
C TYR A 98 -28.94 13.01 14.89
N LYS A 99 -29.95 13.72 15.39
CA LYS A 99 -29.78 14.84 16.32
C LYS A 99 -29.86 14.32 17.75
N LYS A 100 -28.94 14.76 18.60
CA LYS A 100 -29.02 14.49 20.04
C LYS A 100 -30.00 15.45 20.69
N GLU A 101 -30.56 15.00 21.82
CA GLU A 101 -31.49 15.76 22.65
C GLU A 101 -30.97 17.18 22.90
N GLY A 102 -31.83 18.18 22.63
CA GLY A 102 -31.46 19.60 22.66
C GLY A 102 -31.09 20.23 21.31
N ASN A 103 -31.09 19.48 20.19
CA ASN A 103 -30.93 19.99 18.81
C ASN A 103 -29.65 20.79 18.51
N LYS A 104 -28.66 20.80 19.40
CA LYS A 104 -27.38 21.51 19.24
C LYS A 104 -26.27 20.65 18.64
N LEU A 105 -26.40 19.33 18.72
CA LEU A 105 -25.40 18.37 18.23
C LEU A 105 -26.03 17.44 17.19
N ARG A 106 -25.30 17.24 16.09
CA ARG A 106 -25.63 16.29 15.02
C ARG A 106 -24.55 15.22 14.95
N TYR A 107 -24.97 13.97 15.00
CA TYR A 107 -24.11 12.80 14.81
C TYR A 107 -24.25 12.34 13.37
N ILE A 108 -23.12 12.08 12.72
CA ILE A 108 -23.04 11.47 11.41
C ILE A 108 -22.32 10.14 11.61
N ARG A 109 -23.01 9.04 11.35
CA ARG A 109 -22.45 7.70 11.41
C ARG A 109 -22.26 7.19 9.99
N ALA A 110 -21.07 6.68 9.71
CA ALA A 110 -20.76 5.95 8.48
C ALA A 110 -20.41 4.52 8.84
N THR A 111 -21.21 3.57 8.36
CA THR A 111 -20.93 2.14 8.47
C THR A 111 -20.36 1.68 7.13
N ASP A 112 -19.23 1.00 7.13
CA ASP A 112 -18.69 0.29 5.97
C ASP A 112 -18.16 -1.07 6.43
N ILE A 113 -18.51 -2.15 5.74
CA ILE A 113 -18.18 -3.51 6.14
C ILE A 113 -17.31 -4.15 5.07
N TYR A 114 -16.03 -4.31 5.39
CA TYR A 114 -15.04 -4.94 4.54
C TYR A 114 -14.03 -5.74 5.38
N THR A 115 -13.38 -6.70 4.76
CA THR A 115 -12.30 -7.48 5.38
C THR A 115 -11.26 -7.86 4.33
N PRO A 116 -9.96 -7.60 4.58
CA PRO A 116 -8.90 -8.08 3.72
C PRO A 116 -8.68 -9.58 3.93
N PHE A 117 -8.57 -10.32 2.82
CA PHE A 117 -8.24 -11.73 2.80
C PHE A 117 -7.03 -11.97 1.92
N MET A 118 -6.08 -12.76 2.41
CA MET A 118 -5.02 -13.36 1.60
C MET A 118 -5.58 -14.66 1.00
N VAL A 119 -5.59 -14.76 -0.33
CA VAL A 119 -6.24 -15.87 -1.04
C VAL A 119 -5.26 -16.73 -1.83
N GLY A 120 -4.09 -16.19 -2.18
CA GLY A 120 -3.01 -16.88 -2.86
C GLY A 120 -1.66 -16.48 -2.27
N PRO A 121 -1.28 -16.99 -1.08
CA PRO A 121 0.00 -16.65 -0.45
C PRO A 121 1.20 -16.98 -1.35
N GLU A 122 1.11 -18.03 -2.16
CA GLU A 122 2.12 -18.43 -3.15
C GLU A 122 2.35 -17.40 -4.26
N ALA A 123 1.38 -16.51 -4.48
CA ALA A 123 1.47 -15.42 -5.45
C ALA A 123 2.13 -14.16 -4.85
N GLY A 124 2.67 -14.25 -3.63
CA GLY A 124 3.35 -13.17 -2.92
C GLY A 124 4.72 -13.56 -2.38
N TYR A 125 5.55 -12.55 -2.15
CA TYR A 125 6.85 -12.69 -1.51
C TYR A 125 7.15 -11.46 -0.65
N LEU A 126 7.65 -11.69 0.57
CA LEU A 126 8.02 -10.65 1.52
C LEU A 126 9.54 -10.61 1.68
N ILE A 127 10.12 -9.44 1.48
CA ILE A 127 11.51 -9.12 1.84
C ILE A 127 11.44 -8.15 3.01
N GLY A 128 11.76 -8.63 4.20
CA GLY A 128 11.83 -7.82 5.42
C GLY A 128 13.24 -7.27 5.68
N ASP A 129 13.33 -6.32 6.60
CA ASP A 129 14.60 -5.79 7.13
C ASP A 129 15.56 -5.33 6.03
N THR A 130 15.09 -4.39 5.22
CA THR A 130 15.77 -3.98 3.97
C THR A 130 16.56 -2.68 4.06
N ASN A 131 16.70 -2.09 5.26
CA ASN A 131 17.28 -0.75 5.44
C ASN A 131 18.35 -0.66 6.53
#